data_AF-A0A7R9ZQ88-F1
#
_entry.id   AF-A0A7R9ZQ88-F1
#
_cell.length_a   1.000
_cell.length_b   1.000
_cell.length_c   1.000
_cell.angle_alpha   90.00
_cell.angle_beta   90.00
_cell.angle_gamma   90.00
#
_symmetry.space_group_name_H-M   'P 1'
#
loop_
_entity.id
_entity.type
_entity.pdbx_description
1 polymer ?
#
loop_
_entity_poly.entity_id
_entity_poly.type
_entity_poly.pdbx_seq_one_letter_code
_entity_poly.pdbx_strand_id
1 'polypeptide(L)'
;MCPDDRMNHTRVVDQRCEQMLMRGLVKETADLQLNGIFPEMATKAIGYRQTLDYLNRDDTSNDEAAAFDAYIDDFTTATRRYAKKQMAWFRKDKDFCFVPVPLLQSKTDRVAVTAQEVMRLIAMSRDDYEAELSSPKSQSAQTKKRNEAQGKTMKFYKFQRHLLTKGSAELERALQEAIECSNRMRSKRKKLDGVAESN
;
A
#
# COMPACT_ATOMS: atom_id res chain seq x y z
N MET A 1 2.40 2.85 16.54
CA MET A 1 3.56 2.06 16.04
C MET A 1 4.25 2.83 14.93
N CYS A 2 5.59 2.83 14.88
CA CYS A 2 6.39 3.54 13.90
C CYS A 2 7.52 2.63 13.42
N PRO A 3 7.69 2.42 12.10
CA PRO A 3 8.84 1.69 11.58
C PRO A 3 10.12 2.45 11.95
N ASP A 4 11.10 1.71 12.46
CA ASP A 4 12.42 2.24 12.81
C ASP A 4 13.32 2.42 11.58
N ASP A 5 12.97 1.83 10.45
CA ASP A 5 13.65 1.95 9.16
C ASP A 5 12.65 2.26 8.04
N ARG A 6 12.74 3.46 7.46
CA ARG A 6 11.82 3.92 6.41
C ARG A 6 12.05 3.24 5.05
N MET A 7 13.28 2.86 4.73
CA MET A 7 13.58 2.21 3.45
C MET A 7 13.01 0.80 3.45
N ASN A 8 13.27 0.04 4.52
CA ASN A 8 12.70 -1.30 4.71
C ASN A 8 11.18 -1.26 4.83
N HIS A 9 10.61 -0.25 5.49
CA HIS A 9 9.16 -0.08 5.50
C HIS A 9 8.60 0.12 4.09
N THR A 10 9.25 0.96 3.27
CA THR A 10 8.85 1.20 1.88
C THR A 10 8.94 -0.08 1.05
N ARG A 11 10.00 -0.87 1.25
CA ARG A 11 10.17 -2.20 0.63
C ARG A 11 9.04 -3.17 0.99
N VAL A 12 8.63 -3.20 2.27
CA VAL A 12 7.51 -4.03 2.74
C VAL A 12 6.18 -3.57 2.13
N VAL A 13 5.97 -2.27 2.01
CA VAL A 13 4.78 -1.70 1.35
C VAL A 13 4.71 -2.14 -0.12
N ASP A 14 5.82 -2.04 -0.83
CA ASP A 14 5.93 -2.43 -2.24
C ASP A 14 5.65 -3.93 -2.41
N GLN A 15 6.32 -4.77 -1.62
CA GLN A 15 6.12 -6.22 -1.62
C GLN A 15 4.67 -6.61 -1.30
N ARG A 16 3.98 -5.89 -0.39
CA ARG A 16 2.57 -6.13 -0.09
C ARG A 16 1.68 -5.84 -1.30
N CYS A 17 1.94 -4.77 -2.05
CA CYS A 17 1.17 -4.44 -3.26
C CYS A 17 1.28 -5.57 -4.29
N GLU A 18 2.49 -6.08 -4.50
CA GLU A 18 2.75 -7.23 -5.38
C GLU A 18 2.00 -8.49 -4.90
N GLN A 19 2.00 -8.76 -3.59
CA GLN A 19 1.22 -9.87 -3.02
C GLN A 19 -0.29 -9.71 -3.23
N MET A 20 -0.83 -8.48 -3.22
CA MET A 20 -2.25 -8.24 -3.48
C MET A 20 -2.60 -8.60 -4.93
N LEU A 21 -1.74 -8.26 -5.88
CA LEU A 21 -1.93 -8.63 -7.29
C LEU A 21 -1.87 -10.14 -7.48
N MET A 22 -0.89 -10.81 -6.87
CA MET A 22 -0.79 -12.28 -6.90
C MET A 22 -1.99 -12.99 -6.26
N ARG A 23 -2.75 -12.30 -5.40
CA ARG A 23 -3.94 -12.83 -4.72
C ARG A 23 -5.24 -12.44 -5.40
N GLY A 24 -5.18 -11.87 -6.61
CA GLY A 24 -6.38 -11.63 -7.42
C GLY A 24 -7.05 -10.28 -7.19
N LEU A 25 -6.32 -9.23 -6.80
CA LEU A 25 -6.87 -7.88 -6.67
C LEU A 25 -7.54 -7.40 -7.97
N VAL A 26 -6.95 -7.74 -9.14
CA VAL A 26 -7.48 -7.32 -10.44
C VAL A 26 -8.80 -8.02 -10.71
N LYS A 27 -8.84 -9.34 -10.52
CA LYS A 27 -10.06 -10.13 -10.60
C LYS A 27 -11.15 -9.65 -9.65
N GLU A 28 -10.84 -9.43 -8.37
CA GLU A 28 -11.80 -8.93 -7.38
C GLU A 28 -12.41 -7.59 -7.82
N THR A 29 -11.57 -6.65 -8.24
CA THR A 29 -12.01 -5.33 -8.71
C THR A 29 -12.93 -5.45 -9.94
N ALA A 30 -12.54 -6.27 -10.91
CA ALA A 30 -13.33 -6.50 -12.12
C ALA A 30 -14.67 -7.16 -11.79
N ASP A 31 -14.69 -8.17 -10.92
CA ASP A 31 -15.90 -8.87 -10.50
C ASP A 31 -16.88 -7.92 -9.80
N LEU A 32 -16.40 -7.06 -8.88
CA LEU A 32 -17.23 -6.04 -8.23
C LEU A 32 -17.85 -5.05 -9.22
N GLN A 33 -17.06 -4.58 -10.19
CA GLN A 33 -17.48 -3.62 -11.19
C GLN A 33 -18.47 -4.23 -12.19
N LEU A 34 -18.20 -5.46 -12.65
CA LEU A 34 -19.05 -6.19 -13.59
C LEU A 34 -20.38 -6.58 -12.97
N ASN A 35 -20.43 -6.86 -11.67
CA ASN A 35 -21.68 -7.20 -10.98
C ASN A 35 -22.48 -5.97 -10.55
N GLY A 36 -21.96 -4.75 -10.71
CA GLY A 36 -22.65 -3.52 -10.31
C GLY A 36 -22.81 -3.36 -8.79
N ILE A 37 -22.01 -4.10 -8.01
CA ILE A 37 -22.05 -4.11 -6.54
C ILE A 37 -20.89 -3.32 -5.93
N PHE A 38 -20.12 -2.59 -6.74
CA PHE A 38 -18.97 -1.83 -6.29
C PHE A 38 -19.42 -0.66 -5.40
N PRO A 39 -19.06 -0.64 -4.09
CA PRO A 39 -19.44 0.48 -3.23
C PRO A 39 -18.74 1.78 -3.67
N GLU A 40 -19.47 2.89 -3.77
CA GLU A 40 -18.91 4.16 -4.26
C GLU A 40 -17.64 4.58 -3.50
N MET A 41 -17.63 4.41 -2.17
CA MET A 41 -16.48 4.75 -1.33
C MET A 41 -15.26 3.87 -1.62
N ALA A 42 -15.48 2.61 -1.98
CA ALA A 42 -14.39 1.67 -2.28
C ALA A 42 -13.70 2.00 -3.61
N THR A 43 -14.41 2.59 -4.58
CA THR A 43 -13.81 3.00 -5.87
C THR A 43 -12.68 4.03 -5.71
N LYS A 44 -12.71 4.79 -4.61
CA LYS A 44 -11.72 5.83 -4.27
C LYS A 44 -10.55 5.27 -3.45
N ALA A 45 -10.65 4.04 -2.96
CA ALA A 45 -9.58 3.43 -2.16
C ALA A 45 -8.37 3.06 -3.03
N ILE A 46 -7.18 3.15 -2.43
CA ILE A 46 -5.92 2.78 -3.08
C ILE A 46 -5.92 1.27 -3.35
N GLY A 47 -5.44 0.86 -4.51
CA GLY A 47 -5.60 -0.50 -5.04
C GLY A 47 -6.76 -0.52 -6.01
N TYR A 48 -7.99 -0.39 -5.51
CA TYR A 48 -9.20 -0.39 -6.36
C TYR A 48 -9.19 0.74 -7.38
N ARG A 49 -8.89 1.97 -6.97
CA ARG A 49 -8.84 3.12 -7.88
C ARG A 49 -7.87 2.88 -9.04
N GLN A 50 -6.62 2.51 -8.75
CA GLN A 50 -5.61 2.26 -9.79
C GLN A 50 -5.99 1.10 -10.69
N THR A 51 -6.64 0.07 -10.12
CA THR A 51 -7.09 -1.10 -10.88
C THR A 51 -8.24 -0.74 -11.82
N LEU A 52 -9.18 0.08 -11.37
CA LEU A 52 -10.26 0.61 -12.20
C LEU A 52 -9.71 1.53 -13.30
N ASP A 53 -8.77 2.41 -12.98
CA ASP A 53 -8.09 3.27 -13.97
C ASP A 53 -7.40 2.41 -15.05
N TYR A 54 -6.73 1.32 -14.65
CA TYR A 54 -6.14 0.35 -15.56
C TYR A 54 -7.18 -0.40 -16.41
N LEU A 55 -8.24 -0.94 -15.80
CA LEU A 55 -9.25 -1.74 -16.50
C LEU A 55 -10.13 -0.91 -17.45
N ASN A 56 -10.33 0.38 -17.17
CA ASN A 56 -11.16 1.29 -17.96
C ASN A 56 -10.37 2.11 -18.99
N ARG A 57 -9.05 1.92 -19.10
CA ARG A 57 -8.23 2.68 -20.05
C ARG A 57 -8.70 2.47 -21.49
N ASP A 58 -8.57 3.52 -22.30
CA ASP A 58 -8.86 3.44 -23.72
C ASP A 58 -7.69 2.81 -24.46
N ASP A 59 -8.00 1.79 -25.26
CA ASP A 59 -7.07 0.82 -25.80
C ASP A 59 -6.40 1.33 -27.09
N THR A 60 -5.89 2.56 -27.07
CA THR A 60 -5.27 3.21 -28.24
C THR A 60 -3.82 2.79 -28.46
N SER A 61 -3.26 1.93 -27.61
CA SER A 61 -1.84 1.52 -27.60
C SER A 61 -1.69 0.01 -27.33
N ASN A 62 -1.13 -0.72 -28.31
CA ASN A 62 -1.09 -2.18 -28.45
C ASN A 62 -0.18 -2.97 -27.47
N ASP A 63 0.03 -2.53 -26.24
CA ASP A 63 0.87 -3.29 -25.28
C ASP A 63 0.24 -3.37 -23.87
N GLU A 64 -0.45 -4.48 -23.63
CA GLU A 64 -1.04 -4.78 -22.32
C GLU A 64 0.02 -4.96 -21.22
N ALA A 65 1.20 -5.52 -21.56
CA ALA A 65 2.26 -5.74 -20.59
C ALA A 65 2.84 -4.40 -20.12
N ALA A 66 3.07 -3.46 -21.04
CA ALA A 66 3.50 -2.11 -20.69
C ALA A 66 2.46 -1.36 -19.85
N ALA A 67 1.17 -1.49 -20.18
CA ALA A 67 0.09 -0.89 -19.40
C ALA A 67 -0.01 -1.50 -17.99
N PHE A 68 0.18 -2.81 -17.87
CA PHE A 68 0.19 -3.50 -16.58
C PHE A 68 1.40 -3.10 -15.74
N ASP A 69 2.56 -2.93 -16.37
CA ASP A 69 3.77 -2.43 -15.71
C ASP A 69 3.56 -1.02 -15.12
N ALA A 70 2.97 -0.11 -15.91
CA ALA A 70 2.62 1.23 -15.45
C ALA A 70 1.60 1.21 -14.30
N TYR A 71 0.60 0.33 -14.37
CA TYR A 71 -0.38 0.14 -13.31
C TYR A 71 0.26 -0.29 -11.97
N ILE A 72 1.19 -1.25 -12.00
CA ILE A 72 1.91 -1.68 -10.80
C ILE A 72 2.68 -0.49 -10.19
N ASP A 73 3.35 0.30 -11.02
CA ASP A 73 4.14 1.45 -10.58
C ASP A 73 3.25 2.54 -9.96
N ASP A 74 2.08 2.80 -10.53
CA ASP A 74 1.10 3.75 -10.01
C ASP A 74 0.49 3.26 -8.68
N PHE A 75 0.13 1.98 -8.59
CA PHE A 75 -0.42 1.40 -7.37
C PHE A 75 0.60 1.43 -6.21
N THR A 76 1.84 1.00 -6.46
CA THR A 76 2.88 1.05 -5.44
C THR A 76 3.19 2.50 -5.04
N THR A 77 3.25 3.43 -6.00
CA THR A 77 3.48 4.86 -5.74
C THR A 77 2.38 5.48 -4.88
N ALA A 78 1.11 5.23 -5.21
CA ALA A 78 -0.03 5.70 -4.43
C ALA A 78 0.03 5.19 -2.99
N THR A 79 0.34 3.90 -2.81
CA THR A 79 0.45 3.26 -1.50
C THR A 79 1.61 3.84 -0.67
N ARG A 80 2.79 4.05 -1.27
CA ARG A 80 3.93 4.72 -0.62
C ARG A 80 3.61 6.15 -0.19
N ARG A 81 2.96 6.93 -1.06
CA ARG A 81 2.52 8.30 -0.76
C ARG A 81 1.55 8.32 0.41
N TYR A 82 0.61 7.39 0.45
CA TYR A 82 -0.33 7.25 1.56
C TYR A 82 0.37 6.90 2.87
N ALA A 83 1.26 5.91 2.88
CA ALA A 83 2.03 5.55 4.06
C ALA A 83 2.89 6.73 4.58
N LYS A 84 3.50 7.50 3.68
CA LYS A 84 4.20 8.75 4.02
C LYS A 84 3.26 9.78 4.66
N LYS A 85 2.06 9.97 4.09
CA LYS A 85 1.05 10.92 4.60
C LYS A 85 0.54 10.52 5.98
N GLN A 86 0.24 9.23 6.20
CA GLN A 86 -0.14 8.70 7.52
C GLN A 86 0.94 9.03 8.56
N MET A 87 2.19 8.71 8.26
CA MET A 87 3.31 8.98 9.17
C MET A 87 3.48 10.48 9.48
N ALA A 88 3.32 11.34 8.47
CA ALA A 88 3.39 12.78 8.66
C ALA A 88 2.22 13.33 9.49
N TRP A 89 1.02 12.78 9.33
CA TRP A 89 -0.16 13.16 10.10
C TRP A 89 0.00 12.79 11.58
N PHE A 90 0.31 11.53 11.89
CA PHE A 90 0.50 11.07 13.27
C PHE A 90 1.65 11.80 13.99
N ARG A 91 2.69 12.23 13.27
CA ARG A 91 3.83 12.93 13.89
C ARG A 91 3.44 14.33 14.39
N LYS A 92 2.53 15.02 13.68
CA LYS A 92 2.08 16.37 14.04
C LYS A 92 1.21 16.37 15.29
N ASP A 93 0.50 15.27 15.50
CA ASP A 93 -0.36 15.08 16.64
C ASP A 93 0.45 14.64 17.87
N LYS A 94 0.25 15.37 18.98
CA LYS A 94 0.99 15.18 20.23
C LYS A 94 0.36 14.09 21.11
N ASP A 95 -0.91 13.76 20.87
CA ASP A 95 -1.65 12.77 21.64
C ASP A 95 -1.20 11.35 21.31
N PHE A 96 -0.52 11.16 20.17
CA PHE A 96 0.05 9.89 19.77
C PHE A 96 1.44 9.64 20.36
N CYS A 97 1.54 8.54 21.11
CA CYS A 97 2.79 7.90 21.50
C CYS A 97 3.31 6.95 20.41
N PHE A 98 4.59 7.11 20.04
CA PHE A 98 5.22 6.35 18.97
C PHE A 98 6.02 5.18 19.54
N VAL A 99 5.50 3.97 19.36
CA VAL A 99 6.22 2.73 19.66
C VAL A 99 7.04 2.29 18.45
N PRO A 100 8.38 2.13 18.54
CA PRO A 100 9.21 1.69 17.44
C PRO A 100 8.94 0.23 17.06
N VAL A 101 9.04 -0.06 15.76
CA VAL A 101 8.88 -1.40 15.19
C VAL A 101 10.19 -1.76 14.49
N PRO A 102 10.98 -2.72 15.02
CA PRO A 102 12.30 -3.05 14.48
C PRO A 102 12.22 -3.88 13.20
N LEU A 103 12.28 -3.22 12.04
CA LEU A 103 12.06 -3.87 10.75
C LEU A 103 13.21 -4.76 10.28
N LEU A 104 14.40 -4.61 10.86
CA LEU A 104 15.56 -5.45 10.58
C LEU A 104 15.52 -6.79 11.34
N GLN A 105 14.71 -6.89 12.40
CA GLN A 105 14.55 -8.12 13.15
C GLN A 105 13.58 -9.09 12.46
N SER A 106 13.65 -10.36 12.86
CA SER A 106 12.70 -11.39 12.45
C SER A 106 11.27 -10.98 12.82
N LYS A 107 10.25 -11.56 12.16
CA LYS A 107 8.86 -11.24 12.46
C LYS A 107 8.51 -11.54 13.93
N THR A 108 8.99 -12.67 14.45
CA THR A 108 8.74 -13.10 15.83
C THR A 108 9.35 -12.13 16.84
N ASP A 109 10.62 -11.78 16.66
CA ASP A 109 11.33 -10.88 17.58
C ASP A 109 10.75 -9.48 17.53
N ARG A 110 10.43 -8.98 16.34
CA ARG A 110 9.78 -7.68 16.13
C ARG A 110 8.46 -7.59 16.88
N VAL A 111 7.62 -8.63 16.78
CA VAL A 111 6.34 -8.67 17.50
C VAL A 111 6.59 -8.70 19.01
N ALA A 112 7.53 -9.53 19.48
CA ALA A 112 7.84 -9.64 20.90
C ALA A 112 8.34 -8.31 21.49
N VAL A 113 9.33 -7.66 20.86
CA VAL A 113 9.92 -6.39 21.32
C VAL A 113 8.89 -5.27 21.30
N THR A 114 8.12 -5.13 20.21
CA THR A 114 7.07 -4.10 20.13
C THR A 114 5.96 -4.35 21.16
N ALA A 115 5.58 -5.61 21.39
CA ALA A 115 4.57 -5.95 22.39
C ALA A 115 5.05 -5.66 23.82
N GLN A 116 6.30 -5.97 24.16
CA GLN A 116 6.89 -5.64 25.46
C GLN A 116 6.85 -4.13 25.74
N GLU A 117 7.18 -3.30 24.75
CA GLU A 117 7.09 -1.85 24.90
C GLU A 117 5.65 -1.38 25.13
N VAL A 118 4.68 -1.93 24.39
CA VAL A 118 3.26 -1.61 24.60
C VAL A 118 2.82 -2.00 26.00
N MET A 119 3.19 -3.21 26.47
CA MET A 119 2.86 -3.67 27.82
C MET A 119 3.51 -2.81 28.90
N ARG A 120 4.76 -2.35 28.68
CA ARG A 120 5.44 -1.39 29.56
C ARG A 120 4.62 -0.11 29.69
N LEU A 121 4.18 0.47 28.57
CA LEU A 121 3.37 1.69 28.56
C LEU A 121 2.01 1.51 29.25
N ILE A 122 1.37 0.35 29.08
CA ILE A 122 0.09 0.03 29.74
C ILE A 122 0.26 -0.11 31.26
N ALA A 123 1.39 -0.63 31.72
CA ALA A 123 1.66 -0.83 33.15
C ALA A 123 2.07 0.45 33.90
N MET A 124 2.36 1.55 33.19
CA MET A 124 2.74 2.83 33.80
C MET A 124 1.54 3.51 34.47
N SER A 125 1.81 4.26 35.54
CA SER A 125 0.82 5.19 36.07
C SER A 125 0.51 6.30 35.06
N ARG A 126 -0.63 6.96 35.22
CA ARG A 126 -1.02 8.08 34.36
C ARG A 126 0.02 9.20 34.38
N ASP A 127 0.49 9.56 35.57
CA ASP A 127 1.44 10.65 35.77
C ASP A 127 2.80 10.32 35.14
N ASP A 128 3.28 9.08 35.32
CA ASP A 128 4.53 8.63 34.70
C ASP A 128 4.44 8.61 33.18
N TYR A 129 3.29 8.20 32.63
CA TYR A 129 3.06 8.17 31.19
C TYR A 129 3.07 9.59 30.60
N GLU A 130 2.45 10.56 31.26
CA GLU A 130 2.44 11.96 30.83
C GLU A 130 3.85 12.59 30.94
N ALA A 131 4.60 12.26 31.99
CA ALA A 131 5.99 12.66 32.15
C ALA A 131 6.90 12.07 31.04
N GLU A 132 6.71 10.80 30.69
CA GLU A 132 7.41 10.16 29.56
C GLU A 132 7.02 10.82 28.24
N LEU A 133 5.73 11.05 27.97
CA LEU A 133 5.29 11.64 26.69
C LEU A 133 5.79 13.07 26.48
N SER A 134 5.91 13.86 27.55
CA SER A 134 6.43 15.23 27.51
C SER A 134 7.97 15.31 27.43
N SER A 135 8.68 14.25 27.84
CA SER A 135 10.14 14.21 27.83
C SER A 135 10.72 14.16 26.41
N PRO A 136 11.65 15.08 26.05
CA PRO A 136 12.38 15.02 24.77
C PRO A 136 13.28 13.79 24.64
N LYS A 137 13.60 13.13 25.76
CA LYS A 137 14.41 11.92 25.82
C LYS A 137 13.57 10.65 25.73
N SER A 138 12.26 10.75 25.70
CA SER A 138 11.38 9.59 25.62
C SER A 138 11.58 8.77 24.37
N GLN A 139 11.24 7.49 24.45
CA GLN A 139 11.35 6.60 23.29
C GLN A 139 10.49 7.10 22.12
N SER A 140 9.32 7.65 22.41
CA SER A 140 8.41 8.26 21.43
C SER A 140 9.05 9.46 20.72
N ALA A 141 9.61 10.43 21.47
CA ALA A 141 10.25 11.62 20.91
C ALA A 141 11.47 11.26 20.05
N GLN A 142 12.31 10.34 20.53
CA GLN A 142 13.46 9.85 19.78
C GLN A 142 13.04 9.14 18.49
N THR A 143 11.99 8.31 18.55
CA THR A 143 11.45 7.59 17.39
C THR A 143 10.92 8.56 16.33
N LYS A 144 10.16 9.59 16.74
CA LYS A 144 9.69 10.66 15.84
C LYS A 144 10.86 11.35 15.14
N LYS A 145 11.90 11.74 15.89
CA LYS A 145 13.11 12.43 15.38
C LYS A 145 13.90 11.57 14.39
N ARG A 146 14.12 10.29 14.71
CA ARG A 146 14.80 9.33 13.80
C ARG A 146 14.01 9.12 12.52
N ASN A 147 12.70 8.93 12.62
CA ASN A 147 11.83 8.77 11.46
C ASN A 147 11.86 10.01 10.55
N GLU A 148 11.86 11.22 11.13
CA GLU A 148 11.98 12.45 10.35
C GLU A 148 13.34 12.58 9.66
N ALA A 149 14.44 12.27 10.36
CA ALA A 149 15.78 12.28 9.79
C ALA A 149 15.91 11.32 8.60
N GLN A 150 15.40 10.10 8.73
CA GLN A 150 15.36 9.12 7.62
C GLN A 150 14.46 9.59 6.47
N GLY A 151 13.46 10.43 6.73
CA GLY A 151 12.67 11.05 5.67
C GLY A 151 13.53 11.81 4.65
N LYS A 152 14.64 12.41 5.10
CA LYS A 152 15.57 13.16 4.25
C LYS A 152 16.42 12.28 3.33
N THR A 153 16.61 11.00 3.70
CA THR A 153 17.38 10.03 2.90
C THR A 153 16.51 9.27 1.90
N MET A 154 15.18 9.42 1.94
CA MET A 154 14.26 8.72 1.03
C MET A 154 14.45 9.06 -0.45
N LYS A 155 15.12 10.17 -0.79
CA LYS A 155 15.49 10.49 -2.19
C LYS A 155 16.42 9.46 -2.82
N PHE A 156 17.10 8.66 -2.00
CA PHE A 156 17.98 7.58 -2.45
C PHE A 156 17.27 6.22 -2.55
N TYR A 157 15.99 6.14 -2.15
CA TYR A 157 15.22 4.92 -2.29
C TYR A 157 14.99 4.62 -3.77
N LYS A 158 15.36 3.41 -4.20
CA LYS A 158 15.10 2.91 -5.55
C LYS A 158 14.08 1.79 -5.46
N PHE A 159 12.94 2.01 -6.10
CA PHE A 159 11.92 0.97 -6.23
C PHE A 159 12.47 -0.21 -7.02
N GLN A 160 12.17 -1.42 -6.55
CA GLN A 160 12.46 -2.68 -7.22
C GLN A 160 11.30 -3.63 -6.99
N ARG A 161 10.95 -4.43 -8.00
CA ARG A 161 9.98 -5.52 -7.85
C ARG A 161 10.64 -6.68 -7.12
N HIS A 162 9.93 -7.30 -6.18
CA HIS A 162 10.47 -8.38 -5.35
C HIS A 162 9.90 -9.76 -5.68
N LEU A 163 8.64 -9.81 -6.05
CA LEU A 163 7.85 -11.01 -6.34
C LEU A 163 7.41 -11.02 -7.80
N LEU A 164 7.03 -9.87 -8.36
CA LEU A 164 6.60 -9.71 -9.75
C LEU A 164 7.77 -9.28 -10.65
N THR A 165 8.87 -10.04 -10.61
CA THR A 165 10.07 -9.74 -11.41
C THR A 165 9.85 -10.12 -12.88
N LYS A 166 10.59 -9.46 -13.79
CA LYS A 166 10.50 -9.75 -15.23
C LYS A 166 10.90 -11.21 -15.50
N GLY A 167 10.06 -11.93 -16.23
CA GLY A 167 10.24 -13.36 -16.52
C GLY A 167 9.88 -14.31 -15.36
N SER A 168 9.27 -13.82 -14.29
CA SER A 168 8.73 -14.69 -13.23
C SER A 168 7.37 -15.26 -13.63
N ALA A 169 7.10 -16.51 -13.23
CA ALA A 169 5.81 -17.13 -13.42
C ALA A 169 4.70 -16.38 -12.66
N GLU A 170 5.04 -15.73 -11.55
CA GLU A 170 4.13 -14.89 -10.78
C GLU A 170 3.65 -13.68 -11.57
N LEU A 171 4.58 -13.00 -12.27
CA LEU A 171 4.25 -11.88 -13.14
C LEU A 171 3.39 -12.32 -14.33
N GLU A 172 3.76 -13.43 -14.98
CA GLU A 172 2.99 -13.97 -16.11
C GLU A 172 1.55 -14.33 -15.71
N ARG A 173 1.37 -15.00 -14.56
CA ARG A 173 0.03 -15.32 -14.04
C ARG A 173 -0.78 -14.06 -13.73
N ALA A 174 -0.18 -13.08 -13.07
CA ALA A 174 -0.86 -11.82 -12.74
C ALA A 174 -1.24 -11.03 -14.00
N LEU A 175 -0.36 -11.01 -15.01
CA LEU A 175 -0.64 -10.38 -16.30
C LEU A 175 -1.75 -11.10 -17.06
N GLN A 176 -1.76 -12.43 -17.06
CA GLN A 176 -2.81 -13.21 -17.72
C GLN A 176 -4.19 -12.97 -17.07
N GLU A 177 -4.26 -12.92 -15.74
CA GLU A 177 -5.49 -12.55 -15.03
C GLU A 177 -5.95 -11.13 -15.42
N ALA A 178 -5.00 -10.20 -15.53
CA ALA A 178 -5.29 -8.83 -15.91
C ALA A 178 -5.83 -8.72 -17.34
N ILE A 179 -5.23 -9.44 -18.31
CA ILE A 179 -5.71 -9.54 -19.69
C ILE A 179 -7.15 -10.07 -19.73
N GLU A 180 -7.42 -11.16 -19.01
CA GLU A 180 -8.76 -11.76 -18.97
C GLU A 180 -9.80 -10.78 -18.40
N CYS A 181 -9.46 -10.09 -17.31
CA CYS A 181 -10.32 -9.08 -16.70
C CYS A 181 -10.55 -7.87 -17.61
N SER A 182 -9.50 -7.34 -18.26
CA SER A 182 -9.58 -6.29 -19.26
C SER A 182 -10.54 -6.68 -20.39
N ASN A 183 -10.42 -7.90 -20.93
CA ASN A 183 -11.29 -8.41 -21.99
C ASN A 183 -12.75 -8.49 -21.54
N ARG A 184 -13.02 -9.02 -20.34
CA ARG A 184 -14.38 -9.08 -19.77
C ARG A 184 -15.01 -7.68 -19.63
N MET A 185 -14.24 -6.71 -19.14
CA MET A 185 -14.65 -5.31 -19.02
C MET A 185 -14.97 -4.69 -20.39
N ARG A 186 -14.09 -4.87 -21.37
CA ARG A 186 -14.28 -4.41 -22.76
C ARG A 186 -15.53 -5.02 -23.39
N SER A 187 -15.75 -6.33 -23.24
CA SER A 187 -16.94 -7.01 -23.76
C SER A 187 -18.23 -6.47 -23.15
N LYS A 188 -18.26 -6.15 -21.85
CA LYS A 188 -19.44 -5.54 -21.22
C LYS A 188 -19.69 -4.12 -21.75
N ARG A 189 -18.64 -3.31 -21.92
CA ARG A 189 -18.76 -1.94 -22.47
C ARG A 189 -19.33 -1.96 -23.90
N LYS A 190 -18.79 -2.79 -24.78
CA LYS A 190 -19.31 -2.96 -26.16
C LYS A 190 -20.79 -3.36 -26.21
N LYS A 191 -21.23 -4.24 -25.29
CA LYS A 191 -22.65 -4.63 -25.19
C LYS A 191 -23.54 -3.46 -24.75
N LEU A 192 -23.06 -2.59 -23.86
CA LEU A 192 -23.81 -1.42 -23.40
C LEU A 192 -23.89 -0.36 -24.51
N ASP A 193 -22.78 -0.10 -25.19
CA ASP A 193 -22.71 0.90 -26.27
C ASP A 193 -23.58 0.49 -27.48
N GLY A 194 -23.54 -0.79 -27.89
CA GLY A 194 -24.38 -1.29 -28.99
C GLY A 194 -25.88 -1.32 -28.69
N VAL A 195 -26.28 -1.39 -27.41
CA VAL A 195 -27.68 -1.25 -26.99
C VAL A 195 -28.12 0.22 -27.00
N ALA A 196 -27.20 1.15 -26.71
CA ALA A 196 -27.47 2.59 -26.76
C ALA A 196 -27.63 3.13 -28.19
N GLU A 197 -26.97 2.52 -29.18
CA GLU A 197 -27.11 2.88 -30.60
C GLU A 197 -28.36 2.28 -31.28
N SER A 198 -29.04 1.34 -30.63
CA SER A 198 -30.21 0.62 -31.17
C SER A 198 -31.57 1.13 -30.64
N ASN A 199 -31.57 2.16 -29.79
CA ASN A 199 -32.77 2.83 -29.24
C ASN A 199 -32.82 4.29 -29.67
#